data_AF-A0A2H9HZ59-F1
#
_entry.id   AF-A0A2H9HZ59-F1
#
_cell.length_a   1.000
_cell.length_b   1.000
_cell.length_c   1.000
_cell.angle_alpha   90.00
_cell.angle_beta   90.00
_cell.angle_gamma   90.00
#
_symmetry.space_group_name_H-M   'P 1'
#
loop_
_entity.id
_entity.type
_entity.pdbx_description
1 polymer ?
#
loop_
_entity_poly.entity_id
_entity_poly.type
_entity_poly.pdbx_seq_one_letter_code
_entity_poly.pdbx_strand_id
1 'polypeptide(L)'
;MFKRPNLENPVLIAGLTGFGAVGRLSADLLIESSKAELLAELYSPYLPDYVIIDEEGIIRLPNYRFYYSKRLERDVMILTCDTQPPGDDLKAHYVMCSLALDFAEEHGCRFVVTMGGFPNPKSGKELFIAATDVELAKRFVDEKVGIYRNGRIIGGTGLLLGLAKLRGIEGVSVLGVTAGLMEDHKAAFSVFKFVSRLLGEL
;
A
#
# COMPACT_ATOMS: atom_id res chain seq x y z
N MET A 1 10.19 -22.96 10.99
CA MET A 1 10.89 -23.00 9.69
C MET A 1 10.44 -21.78 8.91
N PHE A 2 11.30 -20.78 8.70
CA PHE A 2 10.95 -19.61 7.89
C PHE A 2 10.86 -20.06 6.43
N LYS A 3 9.65 -20.09 5.87
CA LYS A 3 9.46 -20.30 4.43
C LYS A 3 9.87 -19.01 3.74
N ARG A 4 10.97 -19.01 2.99
CA ARG A 4 11.19 -18.01 1.94
C ARG A 4 10.50 -18.52 0.68
N PRO A 5 9.32 -18.00 0.30
CA PRO A 5 8.70 -18.38 -0.95
C PRO A 5 9.60 -17.92 -2.10
N ASN A 6 9.73 -18.76 -3.13
CA ASN A 6 10.41 -18.37 -4.35
C ASN A 6 9.47 -17.49 -5.18
N LEU A 7 9.49 -16.17 -5.01
CA LEU A 7 8.66 -15.24 -5.78
C LEU A 7 9.35 -14.86 -7.09
N GLU A 8 8.60 -14.79 -8.18
CA GLU A 8 9.12 -14.41 -9.50
C GLU A 8 8.72 -12.97 -9.85
N ASN A 9 9.68 -12.04 -9.77
CA ASN A 9 9.49 -10.61 -10.03
C ASN A 9 8.20 -10.03 -9.39
N PRO A 10 8.04 -10.16 -8.06
CA PRO A 10 6.79 -9.81 -7.41
C PRO A 10 6.50 -8.31 -7.47
N VAL A 11 5.21 -7.97 -7.41
CA VAL A 11 4.75 -6.58 -7.20
C VAL A 11 4.61 -6.31 -5.71
N LEU A 12 5.21 -5.24 -5.22
CA LEU A 12 4.90 -4.75 -3.88
C LEU A 12 3.61 -3.91 -3.93
N ILE A 13 2.56 -4.35 -3.26
CA ILE A 13 1.30 -3.62 -3.09
C ILE A 13 1.21 -3.14 -1.65
N ALA A 14 1.31 -1.85 -1.40
CA ALA A 14 1.27 -1.27 -0.07
C ALA A 14 -0.06 -0.55 0.22
N GLY A 15 -0.83 -1.08 1.15
CA GLY A 15 -2.03 -0.45 1.71
C GLY A 15 -1.86 -0.22 3.20
N LEU A 16 -1.42 0.99 3.56
CA LEU A 16 -1.17 1.38 4.96
C LEU A 16 -2.39 2.10 5.56
N THR A 17 -2.37 2.35 6.87
CA THR A 17 -3.39 3.17 7.54
C THR A 17 -3.35 4.62 7.03
N GLY A 18 -4.50 5.28 6.92
CA GLY A 18 -4.59 6.64 6.36
C GLY A 18 -6.03 7.11 6.22
N PHE A 19 -6.27 8.12 5.36
CA PHE A 19 -7.62 8.65 5.13
C PHE A 19 -8.61 7.55 4.72
N GLY A 20 -9.75 7.53 5.42
CA GLY A 20 -10.83 6.57 5.28
C GLY A 20 -10.44 5.11 5.44
N ALA A 21 -9.28 4.82 6.04
CA ALA A 21 -8.64 3.51 6.07
C ALA A 21 -8.56 2.83 4.68
N VAL A 22 -8.65 3.61 3.59
CA VAL A 22 -8.88 3.09 2.24
C VAL A 22 -7.76 2.14 1.82
N GLY A 23 -6.51 2.53 2.02
CA GLY A 23 -5.34 1.71 1.68
C GLY A 23 -5.33 0.38 2.44
N ARG A 24 -5.43 0.42 3.77
CA ARG A 24 -5.48 -0.77 4.63
C ARG A 24 -6.64 -1.69 4.26
N LEU A 25 -7.87 -1.17 4.15
CA LEU A 25 -9.05 -1.97 3.81
C LEU A 25 -8.92 -2.61 2.42
N SER A 26 -8.33 -1.92 1.44
CA SER A 26 -8.04 -2.51 0.13
C SER A 26 -6.97 -3.62 0.20
N ALA A 27 -5.96 -3.47 1.05
CA ALA A 27 -4.97 -4.52 1.29
C ALA A 27 -5.58 -5.74 1.96
N ASP A 28 -6.46 -5.54 2.95
CA ASP A 28 -7.18 -6.62 3.63
C ASP A 28 -8.04 -7.41 2.61
N LEU A 29 -8.76 -6.73 1.72
CA LEU A 29 -9.49 -7.37 0.62
C LEU A 29 -8.58 -8.17 -0.34
N LEU A 30 -7.39 -7.67 -0.68
CA LEU A 30 -6.42 -8.40 -1.50
C LEU A 30 -5.90 -9.64 -0.77
N ILE A 31 -5.59 -9.53 0.52
CA ILE A 31 -5.10 -10.64 1.36
C ILE A 31 -6.16 -11.75 1.40
N GLU A 32 -7.42 -11.40 1.71
CA GLU A 32 -8.51 -12.36 1.81
C GLU A 32 -8.83 -13.03 0.46
N SER A 33 -9.04 -12.22 -0.58
CA SER A 33 -9.44 -12.74 -1.90
C SER A 33 -8.37 -13.61 -2.56
N SER A 34 -7.09 -13.28 -2.37
CA SER A 34 -5.97 -14.04 -2.92
C SER A 34 -5.48 -15.16 -1.99
N LYS A 35 -6.09 -15.30 -0.81
CA LYS A 35 -5.64 -16.17 0.30
C LYS A 35 -4.14 -16.01 0.55
N ALA A 36 -3.68 -14.76 0.64
CA ALA A 36 -2.28 -14.44 0.83
C ALA A 36 -1.79 -14.98 2.19
N GLU A 37 -0.57 -15.50 2.20
CA GLU A 37 0.05 -16.07 3.39
C GLU A 37 0.99 -15.03 4.02
N LEU A 38 1.10 -15.00 5.35
CA LEU A 38 2.04 -14.13 6.04
C LEU A 38 3.48 -14.50 5.64
N LEU A 39 4.22 -13.52 5.14
CA LEU A 39 5.61 -13.64 4.71
C LEU A 39 6.58 -13.18 5.81
N ALA A 40 6.36 -11.98 6.34
CA ALA A 40 7.24 -11.36 7.32
C ALA A 40 6.52 -10.28 8.14
N GLU A 41 7.08 -9.99 9.30
CA GLU A 41 6.66 -8.91 10.18
C GLU A 41 7.83 -7.96 10.42
N LEU A 42 7.57 -6.67 10.38
CA LEU A 42 8.55 -5.60 10.63
C LEU A 42 8.11 -4.85 11.89
N TYR A 43 8.91 -5.02 12.94
CA TYR A 43 8.82 -4.28 14.20
C TYR A 43 9.83 -3.15 14.21
N SER A 44 9.51 -2.06 14.91
CA SER A 44 10.38 -0.89 14.95
C SER A 44 10.14 -0.05 16.21
N PRO A 45 11.21 0.53 16.79
CA PRO A 45 11.07 1.48 17.89
C PRO A 45 10.41 2.81 17.46
N TYR A 46 10.19 3.00 16.16
CA TYR A 46 9.44 4.14 15.63
C TYR A 46 7.91 3.94 15.63
N LEU A 47 7.44 2.75 16.02
CA LEU A 47 6.02 2.48 16.22
C LEU A 47 5.60 2.87 17.64
N PRO A 48 4.30 3.10 17.89
CA PRO A 48 3.80 3.54 19.19
C PRO A 48 4.21 2.63 20.36
N ASP A 49 4.29 3.23 21.55
CA ASP A 49 4.69 2.62 22.82
C ASP A 49 3.57 1.82 23.51
N TYR A 50 2.61 1.30 22.75
CA TYR A 50 1.54 0.46 23.25
C TYR A 50 1.59 -0.95 22.65
N VAL A 51 0.90 -1.88 23.31
CA VAL A 51 0.62 -3.21 22.78
C VAL A 51 -0.83 -3.30 22.29
N ILE A 52 -1.07 -4.20 21.34
CA ILE A 52 -2.39 -4.57 20.87
C ILE A 52 -2.80 -5.86 21.60
N ILE A 53 -4.03 -5.88 22.11
CA ILE A 53 -4.66 -7.06 22.71
C ILE A 53 -5.79 -7.47 21.75
N ASP A 54 -5.76 -8.70 21.26
CA ASP A 54 -6.81 -9.21 20.38
C ASP A 54 -8.06 -9.68 21.16
N GLU A 55 -9.07 -10.17 20.43
CA GLU A 55 -10.35 -10.62 21.01
C GLU A 55 -10.20 -11.80 21.98
N GLU A 56 -9.11 -12.56 21.88
CA GLU A 56 -8.79 -13.68 22.76
C GLU A 56 -7.91 -13.27 23.96
N GLY A 57 -7.53 -12.00 24.04
CA GLY A 57 -6.65 -11.47 25.09
C GLY A 57 -5.17 -11.69 24.82
N ILE A 58 -4.77 -12.06 23.60
CA ILE A 58 -3.38 -12.29 23.24
C ILE A 58 -2.68 -10.97 22.92
N ILE A 59 -1.47 -10.81 23.48
CA ILE A 59 -0.68 -9.59 23.41
C ILE A 59 0.26 -9.65 22.21
N ARG A 60 0.33 -8.56 21.43
CA ARG A 60 1.37 -8.34 20.41
C ARG A 60 1.74 -6.87 20.27
N LEU A 61 2.94 -6.60 19.77
CA LEU A 61 3.34 -5.25 19.38
C LEU A 61 2.70 -4.85 18.03
N PRO A 62 2.43 -3.56 17.80
CA PRO A 62 2.12 -3.04 16.47
C PRO A 62 3.25 -3.36 15.49
N ASN A 63 2.90 -3.72 14.26
CA ASN A 63 3.89 -4.03 13.23
C ASN A 63 3.42 -3.65 11.83
N TYR A 64 4.37 -3.71 10.90
CA TYR A 64 4.11 -3.83 9.47
C TYR A 64 4.14 -5.31 9.11
N ARG A 65 3.26 -5.74 8.21
CA ARG A 65 3.15 -7.14 7.78
C ARG A 65 3.25 -7.22 6.27
N PHE A 66 4.13 -8.10 5.83
CA PHE A 66 4.20 -8.56 4.46
C PHE A 66 3.43 -9.86 4.36
N TYR A 67 2.51 -9.91 3.42
CA TYR A 67 1.88 -11.13 2.93
C TYR A 67 2.36 -11.40 1.52
N TYR A 68 2.24 -12.64 1.05
CA TYR A 68 2.52 -12.97 -0.33
C TYR A 68 1.41 -13.82 -0.94
N SER A 69 1.18 -13.65 -2.24
CA SER A 69 0.29 -14.52 -3.00
C SER A 69 0.81 -14.75 -4.40
N LYS A 70 0.62 -15.99 -4.87
CA LYS A 70 0.86 -16.44 -6.25
C LYS A 70 -0.44 -16.73 -7.01
N ARG A 71 -1.58 -16.32 -6.43
CA ARG A 71 -2.93 -16.65 -6.94
C ARG A 71 -3.57 -15.51 -7.71
N LEU A 72 -2.86 -14.39 -7.82
CA LEU A 72 -3.24 -13.27 -8.67
C LEU A 72 -2.56 -13.45 -10.03
N GLU A 73 -2.81 -12.52 -10.95
CA GLU A 73 -2.21 -12.50 -12.30
C GLU A 73 -0.67 -12.52 -12.27
N ARG A 74 -0.07 -12.09 -11.15
CA ARG A 74 1.37 -12.11 -10.90
C ARG A 74 1.66 -12.43 -9.44
N ASP A 75 2.90 -12.80 -9.15
CA ASP A 75 3.37 -12.90 -7.77
C ASP A 75 3.30 -11.51 -7.12
N VAL A 76 2.77 -11.44 -5.90
CA VAL A 76 2.64 -10.17 -5.16
C VAL A 76 3.17 -10.31 -3.74
N MET A 77 3.69 -9.20 -3.23
CA MET A 77 3.87 -8.97 -1.80
C MET A 77 2.92 -7.86 -1.38
N ILE A 78 2.07 -8.12 -0.39
CA ILE A 78 1.10 -7.14 0.11
C ILE A 78 1.62 -6.62 1.46
N LEU A 79 1.86 -5.32 1.54
CA LEU A 79 2.29 -4.63 2.75
C LEU A 79 1.12 -3.88 3.39
N THR A 80 0.84 -4.20 4.65
CA THR A 80 -0.11 -3.47 5.51
C THR A 80 0.51 -3.23 6.89
N CYS A 81 -0.14 -2.44 7.74
CA CYS A 81 0.35 -2.15 9.09
C CYS A 81 -0.81 -1.91 10.06
N ASP A 82 -0.57 -2.12 11.35
CA ASP A 82 -1.51 -1.67 12.39
C ASP A 82 -1.54 -0.14 12.49
N THR A 83 -0.36 0.47 12.36
CA THR A 83 -0.16 1.92 12.45
C THR A 83 1.11 2.33 11.71
N GLN A 84 1.12 3.56 11.21
CA GLN A 84 2.35 4.22 10.77
C GLN A 84 3.03 4.92 11.97
N PRO A 85 4.29 5.37 11.82
CA PRO A 85 4.92 6.25 12.81
C PRO A 85 4.07 7.49 13.15
N PRO A 86 4.31 8.13 14.31
CA PRO A 86 3.71 9.42 14.63
C PRO A 86 3.95 10.45 13.52
N GLY A 87 2.92 11.23 13.18
CA GLY A 87 2.96 12.12 12.02
C GLY A 87 3.96 13.27 12.11
N ASP A 88 4.47 13.56 13.30
CA ASP A 88 5.54 14.53 13.58
C ASP A 88 6.94 13.91 13.50
N ASP A 89 7.09 12.58 13.58
CA ASP A 89 8.35 11.88 13.32
C ASP A 89 8.55 11.61 11.83
N LEU A 90 8.85 12.67 11.09
CA LEU A 90 9.07 12.61 9.65
C LEU A 90 10.18 11.63 9.27
N LYS A 91 11.24 11.50 10.09
CA LYS A 91 12.37 10.61 9.81
C LYS A 91 11.96 9.15 9.90
N ALA A 92 11.16 8.79 10.91
CA ALA A 92 10.64 7.45 11.06
C ALA A 92 9.91 6.97 9.81
N HIS A 93 9.08 7.81 9.17
CA HIS A 93 8.39 7.43 7.96
C HIS A 93 9.36 7.05 6.82
N TYR A 94 10.45 7.81 6.62
CA TYR A 94 11.46 7.46 5.62
C TYR A 94 12.16 6.15 5.93
N VAL A 95 12.53 5.92 7.21
CA VAL A 95 13.18 4.68 7.64
C VAL A 95 12.27 3.48 7.41
N MET A 96 11.02 3.55 7.85
CA MET A 96 10.05 2.46 7.69
C MET A 96 9.79 2.13 6.22
N CYS A 97 9.67 3.15 5.36
CA CYS A 97 9.49 2.95 3.92
C CYS A 97 10.75 2.36 3.26
N SER A 98 11.94 2.81 3.67
CA SER A 98 13.21 2.27 3.16
C SER A 98 13.36 0.79 3.50
N LEU A 99 13.14 0.41 4.76
CA LEU A 99 13.20 -0.99 5.21
C LEU A 99 12.21 -1.88 4.46
N ALA A 100 11.01 -1.37 4.22
CA ALA A 100 10.00 -2.09 3.46
C ALA A 100 10.40 -2.31 2.00
N LEU A 101 11.02 -1.31 1.36
CA LEU A 101 11.54 -1.43 -0.01
C LEU A 101 12.76 -2.35 -0.07
N ASP A 102 13.67 -2.28 0.90
CA ASP A 102 14.84 -3.16 1.01
C ASP A 102 14.38 -4.63 1.02
N PHE A 103 13.41 -4.95 1.88
CA PHE A 103 12.84 -6.29 1.96
C PHE A 103 12.17 -6.73 0.64
N ALA A 104 11.45 -5.84 -0.02
CA ALA A 104 10.80 -6.15 -1.29
C ALA A 104 11.82 -6.39 -2.42
N GLU A 105 12.87 -5.59 -2.49
CA GLU A 105 13.94 -5.73 -3.48
C GLU A 105 14.76 -7.00 -3.30
N GLU A 106 14.98 -7.44 -2.05
CA GLU A 106 15.61 -8.75 -1.77
C GLU A 106 14.82 -9.92 -2.38
N HIS A 107 13.50 -9.74 -2.62
CA HIS A 107 12.64 -10.71 -3.29
C HIS A 107 12.50 -10.43 -4.80
N GLY A 108 13.31 -9.53 -5.36
CA GLY A 108 13.33 -9.23 -6.79
C GLY A 108 12.23 -8.27 -7.26
N CYS A 109 11.56 -7.55 -6.35
CA CYS A 109 10.53 -6.58 -6.71
C CYS A 109 11.08 -5.43 -7.56
N ARG A 110 10.44 -5.19 -8.72
CA ARG A 110 10.74 -4.05 -9.61
C ARG A 110 9.54 -3.17 -9.92
N PHE A 111 8.40 -3.42 -9.28
CA PHE A 111 7.21 -2.60 -9.41
C PHE A 111 6.47 -2.41 -8.08
N VAL A 112 6.09 -1.17 -7.76
CA VAL A 112 5.37 -0.81 -6.52
C VAL A 112 4.00 -0.21 -6.83
N VAL A 113 2.97 -0.69 -6.15
CA VAL A 113 1.63 -0.09 -6.12
C VAL A 113 1.36 0.40 -4.70
N THR A 114 1.08 1.68 -4.51
CA THR A 114 0.63 2.21 -3.21
C THR A 114 -0.86 2.53 -3.24
N MET A 115 -1.57 2.21 -2.17
CA MET A 115 -3.00 2.44 -2.03
C MET A 115 -3.26 3.41 -0.87
N GLY A 116 -4.20 4.34 -1.06
CA GLY A 116 -4.56 5.30 -0.02
C GLY A 116 -5.88 6.01 -0.28
N GLY A 117 -6.32 6.79 0.71
CA GLY A 117 -7.49 7.65 0.58
C GLY A 117 -7.12 9.08 0.20
N PHE A 118 -7.98 9.73 -0.59
CA PHE A 118 -7.88 11.15 -0.93
C PHE A 118 -9.16 11.88 -0.53
N PRO A 119 -9.12 12.76 0.50
CA PRO A 119 -10.30 13.44 1.01
C PRO A 119 -10.75 14.58 0.09
N ASN A 120 -11.34 14.23 -1.05
CA ASN A 120 -11.84 15.18 -2.05
C ASN A 120 -13.17 14.72 -2.67
N PRO A 121 -14.26 14.68 -1.89
CA PRO A 121 -15.53 14.12 -2.32
C PRO A 121 -16.21 14.90 -3.46
N LYS A 122 -15.77 16.14 -3.74
CA LYS A 122 -16.32 17.00 -4.80
C LYS A 122 -15.58 16.89 -6.13
N SER A 123 -14.63 15.96 -6.25
CA SER A 123 -13.78 15.84 -7.43
C SER A 123 -14.50 15.33 -8.69
N GLY A 124 -15.64 14.67 -8.54
CA GLY A 124 -16.33 13.97 -9.64
C GLY A 124 -15.60 12.73 -10.16
N LYS A 125 -14.44 12.39 -9.58
CA LYS A 125 -13.68 11.17 -9.86
C LYS A 125 -13.85 10.18 -8.72
N GLU A 126 -13.74 8.89 -9.02
CA GLU A 126 -13.72 7.84 -8.00
C GLU A 126 -12.29 7.59 -7.49
N LEU A 127 -11.30 7.72 -8.39
CA LEU A 127 -9.90 7.44 -8.10
C LEU A 127 -8.99 8.52 -8.70
N PHE A 128 -7.83 8.69 -8.10
CA PHE A 128 -6.72 9.44 -8.66
C PHE A 128 -5.45 8.61 -8.72
N ILE A 129 -4.62 8.87 -9.73
CA ILE A 129 -3.35 8.20 -9.95
C ILE A 129 -2.20 9.18 -9.99
N ALA A 130 -1.12 8.85 -9.30
CA ALA A 130 0.23 9.39 -9.52
C ALA A 130 1.18 8.23 -9.84
N ALA A 131 2.23 8.44 -10.62
CA ALA A 131 3.16 7.38 -10.96
C ALA A 131 4.60 7.89 -11.01
N THR A 132 5.56 6.96 -11.05
CA THR A 132 6.99 7.26 -11.19
C THR A 132 7.33 7.84 -12.57
N ASP A 133 6.54 7.52 -13.59
CA ASP A 133 6.65 7.99 -14.97
C ASP A 133 5.32 8.55 -15.52
N VAL A 134 5.42 9.46 -16.50
CA VAL A 134 4.26 10.14 -17.10
C VAL A 134 3.41 9.21 -17.96
N GLU A 135 4.02 8.32 -18.74
CA GLU A 135 3.27 7.38 -19.58
C GLU A 135 2.58 6.32 -18.72
N LEU A 136 3.24 5.88 -17.64
CA LEU A 136 2.62 5.01 -16.64
C LEU A 136 1.42 5.68 -15.96
N ALA A 137 1.49 6.98 -15.64
CA ALA A 137 0.37 7.72 -15.07
C ALA A 137 -0.82 7.83 -16.03
N LYS A 138 -0.57 8.02 -17.34
CA LYS A 138 -1.62 8.16 -18.36
C LYS A 138 -2.27 6.82 -18.72
N ARG A 139 -1.53 5.72 -18.63
CA ARG A 139 -1.95 4.39 -19.05
C ARG A 139 -3.31 3.95 -18.48
N PHE A 140 -3.61 4.36 -17.25
CA PHE A 140 -4.79 3.87 -16.51
C PHE A 140 -5.87 4.94 -16.26
N VAL A 141 -5.84 6.04 -17.02
CA VAL A 141 -6.78 7.16 -16.87
C VAL A 141 -8.05 6.90 -17.67
N ASP A 142 -9.20 7.21 -17.07
CA ASP A 142 -10.50 7.08 -17.73
C ASP A 142 -11.51 8.13 -17.21
N GLU A 143 -12.80 7.93 -17.50
CA GLU A 143 -13.87 8.82 -17.04
C GLU A 143 -13.95 8.92 -15.51
N LYS A 144 -13.65 7.85 -14.78
CA LYS A 144 -13.73 7.75 -13.31
C LYS A 144 -12.37 7.89 -12.62
N VAL A 145 -11.29 7.69 -13.35
CA VAL A 145 -9.90 7.74 -12.85
C VAL A 145 -9.19 8.98 -13.36
N GLY A 146 -8.79 9.88 -12.46
CA GLY A 146 -8.04 11.10 -12.78
C GLY A 146 -6.53 10.97 -12.55
N ILE A 147 -5.74 11.87 -13.14
CA ILE A 147 -4.32 12.04 -12.75
C ILE A 147 -4.24 13.02 -11.60
N TYR A 148 -3.59 12.65 -10.52
CA TYR A 148 -3.28 13.53 -9.39
C TYR A 148 -2.15 14.49 -9.78
N ARG A 149 -2.42 15.81 -9.75
CA ARG A 149 -1.47 16.86 -10.16
C ARG A 149 -1.37 17.94 -9.08
N ASN A 150 -0.22 18.60 -9.03
CA ASN A 150 0.02 19.80 -8.20
C ASN A 150 -0.39 19.62 -6.72
N GLY A 151 -0.07 18.46 -6.15
CA GLY A 151 -0.46 18.08 -4.80
C GLY A 151 0.62 17.27 -4.08
N ARG A 152 0.27 16.70 -2.94
CA ARG A 152 1.18 15.90 -2.10
C ARG A 152 0.46 14.67 -1.56
N ILE A 153 1.13 13.53 -1.63
CA ILE A 153 0.69 12.28 -0.98
C ILE A 153 1.49 12.16 0.30
N ILE A 154 0.81 12.19 1.44
CA ILE A 154 1.43 12.26 2.76
C ILE A 154 1.67 10.85 3.31
N GLY A 155 2.75 10.68 4.07
CA GLY A 155 3.05 9.44 4.80
C GLY A 155 3.57 8.32 3.90
N GLY A 156 3.47 7.07 4.39
CA GLY A 156 4.04 5.91 3.72
C GLY A 156 3.49 5.64 2.32
N THR A 157 2.22 5.98 2.05
CA THR A 157 1.64 5.89 0.70
C THR A 157 2.43 6.71 -0.32
N GLY A 158 2.86 7.92 0.03
CA GLY A 158 3.64 8.76 -0.88
C GLY A 158 5.14 8.44 -0.85
N LEU A 159 5.68 8.20 0.35
CA LEU A 159 7.11 7.98 0.55
C LEU A 159 7.61 6.66 -0.03
N LEU A 160 6.84 5.58 0.04
CA LEU A 160 7.19 4.32 -0.63
C LEU A 160 7.37 4.53 -2.13
N LEU A 161 6.43 5.23 -2.79
CA LEU A 161 6.52 5.48 -4.23
C LEU A 161 7.67 6.44 -4.58
N GLY A 162 7.87 7.48 -3.78
CA GLY A 162 8.96 8.44 -3.96
C GLY A 162 10.34 7.81 -3.81
N LEU A 163 10.53 6.98 -2.79
CA LEU A 163 11.77 6.24 -2.57
C LEU A 163 11.98 5.16 -3.63
N ALA A 164 10.93 4.43 -4.03
CA ALA A 164 10.99 3.46 -5.13
C ALA A 164 11.52 4.11 -6.42
N LYS A 165 11.01 5.31 -6.76
CA LYS A 165 11.49 6.07 -7.92
C LYS A 165 13.00 6.37 -7.86
N LEU A 166 13.52 6.76 -6.69
CA LEU A 166 14.96 7.03 -6.52
C LEU A 166 15.83 5.78 -6.72
N ARG A 167 15.25 4.59 -6.51
CA ARG A 167 15.90 3.30 -6.69
C ARG A 167 15.72 2.73 -8.10
N GLY A 168 15.09 3.46 -9.02
CA GLY A 168 14.78 2.98 -10.37
C GLY A 168 13.67 1.93 -10.41
N ILE A 169 12.85 1.85 -9.36
CA ILE A 169 11.69 0.96 -9.29
C ILE A 169 10.47 1.72 -9.83
N GLU A 170 9.76 1.11 -10.77
CA GLU A 170 8.55 1.69 -11.34
C GLU A 170 7.37 1.57 -10.36
N GLY A 171 6.39 2.46 -10.47
CA GLY A 171 5.23 2.32 -9.62
C GLY A 171 4.12 3.34 -9.81
N VAL A 172 3.00 3.03 -9.16
CA VAL A 172 1.74 3.79 -9.23
C VAL A 172 1.16 3.93 -7.84
N SER A 173 0.72 5.14 -7.47
CA SER A 173 -0.15 5.38 -6.32
C SER A 173 -1.59 5.49 -6.79
N VAL A 174 -2.45 4.65 -6.23
CA VAL A 174 -3.90 4.64 -6.44
C VAL A 174 -4.58 5.24 -5.21
N LEU A 175 -5.28 6.35 -5.41
CA LEU A 175 -5.92 7.13 -4.36
C LEU A 175 -7.43 7.09 -4.51
N GLY A 176 -8.12 6.40 -3.60
CA GLY A 176 -9.57 6.35 -3.55
C GLY A 176 -10.16 7.63 -2.99
N VAL A 177 -11.09 8.25 -3.71
CA VAL A 177 -11.78 9.45 -3.24
C VAL A 177 -12.69 9.06 -2.06
N THR A 178 -12.49 9.73 -0.92
CA THR A 178 -13.23 9.47 0.32
C THR A 178 -13.75 10.76 0.94
N ALA A 179 -14.73 10.65 1.84
CA ALA A 179 -15.31 11.77 2.58
C ALA A 179 -14.38 12.31 3.70
N GLY A 180 -13.40 11.54 4.18
CA GLY A 180 -12.50 12.03 5.22
C GLY A 180 -11.79 10.92 6.01
N LEU A 181 -11.92 10.97 7.33
CA LEU A 181 -11.18 10.11 8.27
C LEU A 181 -11.90 8.80 8.62
N MET A 182 -13.22 8.77 8.51
CA MET A 182 -14.03 7.58 8.82
C MET A 182 -13.81 6.49 7.77
N GLU A 183 -13.82 5.22 8.20
CA GLU A 183 -13.67 4.07 7.32
C GLU A 183 -14.63 4.12 6.13
N ASP A 184 -14.07 3.97 4.93
CA ASP A 184 -14.79 4.08 3.67
C ASP A 184 -14.61 2.81 2.85
N HIS A 185 -15.41 1.79 3.18
CA HIS A 185 -15.40 0.50 2.50
C HIS A 185 -15.72 0.62 1.01
N LYS A 186 -16.51 1.62 0.60
CA LYS A 186 -16.84 1.83 -0.82
C LYS A 186 -15.61 2.31 -1.59
N ALA A 187 -14.91 3.32 -1.07
CA ALA A 187 -13.67 3.80 -1.66
C ALA A 187 -12.60 2.70 -1.66
N ALA A 188 -12.47 1.94 -0.56
CA ALA A 188 -11.57 0.80 -0.47
C ALA A 188 -11.87 -0.29 -1.51
N PHE A 189 -13.15 -0.60 -1.74
CA PHE A 189 -13.55 -1.58 -2.74
C PHE A 189 -13.28 -1.09 -4.18
N SER A 190 -13.47 0.21 -4.46
CA SER A 190 -13.09 0.80 -5.76
C SER A 190 -11.59 0.70 -6.01
N VAL A 191 -10.75 1.01 -5.01
CA VAL A 191 -9.29 0.86 -5.09
C VAL A 191 -8.89 -0.61 -5.28
N PHE A 192 -9.48 -1.53 -4.51
CA PHE A 192 -9.25 -2.98 -4.64
C PHE A 192 -9.54 -3.48 -6.05
N LYS A 193 -10.71 -3.12 -6.63
CA LYS A 193 -11.07 -3.52 -8.00
C LYS A 193 -10.09 -2.98 -9.02
N PHE A 194 -9.73 -1.70 -8.88
CA PHE A 194 -8.80 -1.05 -9.80
C PHE A 194 -7.42 -1.70 -9.75
N VAL A 195 -6.87 -1.94 -8.56
CA VAL A 195 -5.56 -2.59 -8.38
C VAL A 195 -5.59 -4.03 -8.90
N SER A 196 -6.66 -4.78 -8.62
CA SER A 196 -6.83 -6.14 -9.14
C SER A 196 -6.79 -6.17 -10.68
N ARG A 197 -7.45 -5.22 -11.35
CA ARG A 197 -7.38 -5.09 -12.82
C ARG A 197 -5.99 -4.68 -13.30
N LEU A 198 -5.39 -3.69 -12.66
CA LEU A 198 -4.06 -3.18 -12.99
C LEU A 198 -3.00 -4.28 -12.95
N LEU A 199 -3.08 -5.23 -12.01
CA LEU A 199 -2.15 -6.36 -11.94
C LEU A 199 -2.16 -7.25 -13.18
N GLY A 200 -3.29 -7.37 -13.89
CA GLY A 200 -3.38 -8.14 -15.14
C GLY A 200 -2.89 -7.39 -16.37
N GLU A 201 -2.64 -6.08 -16.26
CA GLU A 201 -2.15 -5.25 -17.36
C GLU A 201 -0.63 -5.00 -17.26
N LEU A 202 -0.06 -5.10 -16.07
CA LEU A 202 1.36 -4.87 -15.85
C LEU A 202 2.21 -6.05 -16.32
#